data_AF-A0A936LP24-F1
#
_entry.id   AF-A0A936LP24-F1
#
_cell.length_a   1.000
_cell.length_b   1.000
_cell.length_c   1.000
_cell.angle_alpha   90.00
_cell.angle_beta   90.00
_cell.angle_gamma   90.00
#
_symmetry.space_group_name_H-M   'P 1'
#
loop_
_entity.id
_entity.type
_entity.pdbx_description
1 polymer ?
#
loop_
_entity_poly.entity_id
_entity_poly.type
_entity_poly.pdbx_seq_one_letter_code
_entity_poly.pdbx_strand_id
1 'polypeptide(L)'
;MSESTTPSELNIAILAESLQELADALEHLSQLVLLQKEADKQVPIKEFSLLVRNFKSKLNQAPNVTLQDHKTQWASKHKRNFIKNWLKSKNIKLVGAITSLKADSYLFQAVDYLASHFGNLQIFYELLKANQRNKKNFTTRTTETSLQYIQTWCDMLKQHGIIDRFETKSKSELFVDVAEIHKSAMFINGYWLELLLRSKLSLFLKQRLNKIQSFDILSQLAVIKPDGKHTELDLMLMLNGQIYWFECKSGAIGEYYQKFNNHRHLLGMNEQNSFVLLPTLESSQVLHIFERSGMSCISAINLIEQLETFLLTQDSYASYE
;
A
#
# COMPACT_ATOMS: atom_id res chain seq x y z
N MET A 1 -18.49 -29.34 15.22
CA MET A 1 -17.24 -29.19 15.98
C MET A 1 -16.30 -28.38 15.12
N SER A 2 -16.23 -27.07 15.36
CA SER A 2 -15.42 -26.12 14.58
C SER A 2 -14.13 -25.84 15.33
N GLU A 3 -13.00 -26.26 14.75
CA GLU A 3 -11.68 -25.90 15.26
C GLU A 3 -11.48 -24.39 15.11
N SER A 4 -11.41 -23.71 16.24
CA SER A 4 -11.04 -22.30 16.32
C SER A 4 -9.54 -22.18 16.13
N THR A 5 -9.08 -21.76 14.94
CA THR A 5 -7.68 -21.41 14.75
C THR A 5 -7.33 -20.20 15.60
N THR A 6 -6.37 -20.35 16.50
CA THR A 6 -6.04 -19.35 17.52
C THR A 6 -5.12 -18.25 16.95
N PRO A 7 -5.08 -17.04 17.54
CA PRO A 7 -4.23 -15.92 17.06
C PRO A 7 -2.73 -16.25 16.96
N SER A 8 -2.26 -17.31 17.64
CA SER A 8 -0.87 -17.76 17.53
C SER A 8 -0.59 -18.44 16.19
N GLU A 9 -1.55 -19.16 15.62
CA GLU A 9 -1.38 -19.94 14.40
C GLU A 9 -1.25 -19.06 13.15
N LEU A 10 -1.97 -17.93 13.11
CA LEU A 10 -1.88 -16.95 12.01
C LEU A 10 -0.52 -16.22 12.03
N ASN A 11 -0.01 -15.89 13.21
CA ASN A 11 1.32 -15.28 13.37
C ASN A 11 2.43 -16.26 13.00
N ILE A 12 2.25 -17.54 13.32
CA ILE A 12 3.16 -18.62 12.91
C ILE A 12 3.14 -18.77 11.38
N ALA A 13 1.98 -18.68 10.73
CA ALA A 13 1.86 -18.81 9.27
C ALA A 13 2.53 -17.65 8.50
N ILE A 14 2.34 -16.40 8.95
CA ILE A 14 2.99 -15.22 8.34
C ILE A 14 4.50 -15.24 8.57
N LEU A 15 4.93 -15.65 9.78
CA LEU A 15 6.34 -15.82 10.10
C LEU A 15 6.94 -16.94 9.24
N ALA A 16 6.26 -18.07 9.08
CA ALA A 16 6.73 -19.18 8.24
C ALA A 16 6.81 -18.80 6.76
N GLU A 17 5.84 -18.06 6.21
CA GLU A 17 5.88 -17.56 4.82
C GLU A 17 7.06 -16.60 4.62
N SER A 18 7.25 -15.66 5.54
CA SER A 18 8.35 -14.69 5.48
C SER A 18 9.72 -15.36 5.63
N LEU A 19 9.81 -16.38 6.48
CA LEU A 19 11.01 -17.20 6.63
C LEU A 19 11.27 -18.05 5.37
N GLN A 20 10.23 -18.56 4.71
CA GLN A 20 10.38 -19.31 3.46
C GLN A 20 10.82 -18.40 2.29
N GLU A 21 10.18 -17.23 2.13
CA GLU A 21 10.58 -16.23 1.12
C GLU A 21 12.04 -15.77 1.36
N LEU A 22 12.44 -15.61 2.63
CA LEU A 22 13.83 -15.32 3.00
C LEU A 22 14.78 -16.49 2.67
N ALA A 23 14.38 -17.73 2.92
CA ALA A 23 15.19 -18.91 2.60
C ALA A 23 15.46 -19.01 1.09
N ASP A 24 14.42 -18.84 0.28
CA ASP A 24 14.50 -18.91 -1.17
C ASP A 24 15.34 -17.75 -1.74
N ALA A 25 15.20 -16.54 -1.17
CA ALA A 25 16.03 -15.39 -1.53
C ALA A 25 17.52 -15.60 -1.17
N LEU A 26 17.81 -16.18 0.00
CA LEU A 26 19.17 -16.51 0.41
C LEU A 26 19.78 -17.62 -0.47
N GLU A 27 18.99 -18.58 -0.93
CA GLU A 27 19.43 -19.61 -1.88
C GLU A 27 19.72 -19.02 -3.25
N HIS A 28 18.85 -18.16 -3.76
CA HIS A 28 19.06 -17.45 -5.02
C HIS A 28 20.34 -16.59 -4.94
N LEU A 29 20.53 -15.88 -3.83
CA LEU A 29 21.74 -15.10 -3.58
C LEU A 29 22.98 -16.01 -3.47
N SER A 30 22.88 -17.17 -2.81
CA SER A 30 23.95 -18.17 -2.77
C SER A 30 24.29 -18.72 -4.16
N GLN A 31 23.30 -18.90 -5.04
CA GLN A 31 23.49 -19.35 -6.42
C GLN A 31 24.14 -18.26 -7.28
N LEU A 32 23.70 -17.01 -7.15
CA LEU A 32 24.35 -15.86 -7.80
C LEU A 32 25.79 -15.70 -7.34
N VAL A 33 26.04 -15.87 -6.04
CA VAL A 33 27.39 -15.86 -5.47
C VAL A 33 28.23 -17.05 -5.97
N LEU A 34 27.64 -18.23 -6.19
CA LEU A 34 28.31 -19.38 -6.82
C LEU A 34 28.66 -19.12 -8.29
N LEU A 35 27.75 -18.49 -9.06
CA LEU A 35 27.97 -18.08 -10.44
C LEU A 35 29.06 -17.00 -10.54
N GLN A 36 29.13 -16.08 -9.56
CA GLN A 36 30.19 -15.08 -9.46
C GLN A 36 31.55 -15.70 -9.06
N LYS A 37 31.55 -16.90 -8.45
CA LYS A 37 32.74 -17.59 -7.92
C LYS A 37 33.50 -18.43 -8.95
N GLU A 38 32.96 -18.62 -10.15
CA GLU A 38 33.80 -19.08 -11.28
C GLU A 38 34.84 -18.01 -11.67
N ALA A 39 34.69 -16.77 -11.19
CA ALA A 39 35.63 -15.68 -11.43
C ALA A 39 36.65 -15.41 -10.31
N ASP A 40 36.41 -15.77 -9.03
CA ASP A 40 37.36 -15.42 -7.94
C ASP A 40 37.40 -16.39 -6.73
N LYS A 41 38.60 -16.51 -6.13
CA LYS A 41 39.03 -17.57 -5.20
C LYS A 41 38.22 -17.69 -3.90
N GLN A 42 38.10 -18.93 -3.45
CA GLN A 42 37.03 -19.46 -2.60
C GLN A 42 37.40 -19.65 -1.12
N VAL A 43 36.77 -18.95 -0.16
CA VAL A 43 36.61 -19.45 1.24
C VAL A 43 35.28 -19.04 1.92
N PRO A 44 34.79 -17.78 1.90
CA PRO A 44 33.65 -17.36 2.75
C PRO A 44 32.26 -17.93 2.35
N ILE A 45 32.16 -18.51 1.15
CA ILE A 45 30.86 -18.86 0.53
C ILE A 45 30.35 -20.24 0.99
N LYS A 46 31.23 -21.15 1.41
CA LYS A 46 30.80 -22.49 1.89
C LYS A 46 29.99 -22.40 3.19
N GLU A 47 30.36 -21.48 4.08
CA GLU A 47 29.66 -21.25 5.35
C GLU A 47 28.26 -20.68 5.11
N PHE A 48 28.12 -19.75 4.17
CA PHE A 48 26.81 -19.19 3.80
C PHE A 48 25.88 -20.24 3.20
N SER A 49 26.34 -21.04 2.23
CA SER A 49 25.52 -22.11 1.63
C SER A 49 25.10 -23.18 2.65
N LEU A 50 25.94 -23.48 3.64
CA LEU A 50 25.60 -24.36 4.75
C LEU A 50 24.54 -23.75 5.66
N LEU A 51 24.63 -22.46 5.96
CA LEU A 51 23.66 -21.73 6.79
C LEU A 51 22.28 -21.70 6.12
N VAL A 52 22.24 -21.45 4.80
CA VAL A 52 21.01 -21.47 4.00
C VAL A 52 20.40 -22.87 3.93
N ARG A 53 21.22 -23.92 3.71
CA ARG A 53 20.73 -25.31 3.75
C ARG A 53 20.16 -25.70 5.10
N ASN A 54 20.84 -25.33 6.18
CA ASN A 54 20.39 -25.60 7.56
C ASN A 54 19.11 -24.83 7.91
N PHE A 55 18.93 -23.64 7.35
CA PHE A 55 17.70 -22.86 7.51
C PHE A 55 16.53 -23.50 6.75
N LYS A 56 16.77 -23.92 5.49
CA LYS A 56 15.76 -24.61 4.66
C LYS A 56 15.36 -25.97 5.23
N SER A 57 16.29 -26.74 5.79
CA SER A 57 15.97 -28.02 6.42
C SER A 57 15.09 -27.85 7.67
N LYS A 58 15.31 -26.78 8.45
CA LYS A 58 14.44 -26.42 9.59
C LYS A 58 13.07 -25.90 9.16
N LEU A 59 12.98 -25.18 8.04
CA LEU A 59 11.71 -24.73 7.44
C LEU A 59 10.87 -25.89 6.89
N ASN A 60 11.51 -26.87 6.25
CA ASN A 60 10.83 -28.08 5.77
C ASN A 60 10.32 -28.98 6.91
N GLN A 61 10.74 -28.74 8.15
CA GLN A 61 10.23 -29.38 9.36
C GLN A 61 9.11 -28.58 10.03
N ALA A 62 8.81 -27.37 9.55
CA ALA A 62 7.64 -26.59 9.98
C ALA A 62 6.37 -27.12 9.28
N PRO A 63 5.17 -26.93 9.87
CA PRO A 63 3.93 -27.48 9.31
C PRO A 63 3.63 -26.90 7.92
N ASN A 64 3.84 -27.72 6.88
CA ASN A 64 3.66 -27.37 5.47
C ASN A 64 2.18 -27.29 5.04
N VAL A 65 1.27 -27.80 5.87
CA VAL A 65 -0.18 -27.88 5.61
C VAL A 65 -0.82 -26.49 5.55
N THR A 66 -0.45 -25.58 6.46
CA THR A 66 -1.10 -24.26 6.60
C THR A 66 -0.85 -23.31 5.42
N LEU A 67 0.33 -23.38 4.78
CA LEU A 67 0.69 -22.47 3.68
C LEU A 67 0.02 -22.82 2.35
N GLN A 68 -0.12 -24.12 2.04
CA GLN A 68 -0.82 -24.56 0.83
C GLN A 68 -2.32 -24.28 0.93
N ASP A 69 -2.90 -24.45 2.13
CA ASP A 69 -4.32 -24.15 2.38
C ASP A 69 -4.63 -22.66 2.22
N HIS A 70 -3.78 -21.76 2.74
CA HIS A 70 -3.98 -20.31 2.58
C HIS A 70 -3.88 -19.84 1.12
N LYS A 71 -2.90 -20.32 0.36
CA LYS A 71 -2.77 -19.96 -1.08
C LYS A 71 -3.95 -20.48 -1.89
N THR A 72 -4.42 -21.69 -1.58
CA THR A 72 -5.59 -22.32 -2.22
C THR A 72 -6.88 -21.58 -1.85
N GLN A 73 -7.02 -21.18 -0.59
CA GLN A 73 -8.14 -20.38 -0.10
C GLN A 73 -8.15 -18.97 -0.72
N TRP A 74 -7.00 -18.31 -0.83
CA TRP A 74 -6.87 -17.02 -1.49
C TRP A 74 -7.29 -17.10 -2.96
N ALA A 75 -6.75 -18.08 -3.69
CA ALA A 75 -7.04 -18.26 -5.11
C ALA A 75 -8.52 -18.57 -5.38
N SER A 76 -9.18 -19.34 -4.51
CA SER A 76 -10.61 -19.66 -4.67
C SER A 76 -11.54 -18.48 -4.38
N LYS A 77 -11.15 -17.59 -3.46
CA LYS A 77 -11.89 -16.36 -3.10
C LYS A 77 -11.62 -15.20 -4.06
N HIS A 78 -10.45 -15.11 -4.69
CA HIS A 78 -10.14 -14.05 -5.66
C HIS A 78 -10.93 -14.21 -6.98
N LYS A 79 -11.92 -13.36 -7.21
CA LYS A 79 -12.74 -13.33 -8.44
C LYS A 79 -12.13 -12.39 -9.47
N ARG A 80 -11.03 -12.81 -10.10
CA ARG A 80 -10.33 -12.02 -11.13
C ARG A 80 -11.28 -11.51 -12.22
N ASN A 81 -11.09 -10.25 -12.61
CA ASN A 81 -11.88 -9.54 -13.63
C ASN A 81 -13.30 -9.16 -13.22
N PHE A 82 -13.71 -9.37 -11.97
CA PHE A 82 -15.03 -8.94 -11.51
C PHE A 82 -15.21 -7.43 -11.69
N ILE A 83 -14.26 -6.62 -11.20
CA ILE A 83 -14.34 -5.16 -11.32
C ILE A 83 -14.29 -4.73 -12.79
N LYS A 84 -13.44 -5.38 -13.61
CA LYS A 84 -13.36 -5.11 -15.05
C LYS A 84 -14.71 -5.34 -15.76
N ASN A 85 -15.39 -6.43 -15.43
CA ASN A 85 -16.69 -6.76 -16.01
C ASN A 85 -17.79 -5.81 -15.51
N TRP A 86 -17.74 -5.41 -14.25
CA TRP A 86 -18.66 -4.41 -13.69
C TRP A 86 -18.46 -3.01 -14.30
N LEU A 87 -17.21 -2.59 -14.54
CA LEU A 87 -16.94 -1.35 -15.28
C LEU A 87 -17.52 -1.43 -16.70
N LYS A 88 -17.34 -2.56 -17.36
CA LYS A 88 -17.88 -2.80 -18.71
C LYS A 88 -19.42 -2.72 -18.72
N SER A 89 -20.13 -3.25 -17.73
CA SER A 89 -21.60 -3.15 -17.67
C SER A 89 -22.09 -1.72 -17.48
N LYS A 90 -21.24 -0.80 -17.01
CA LYS A 90 -21.48 0.64 -16.93
C LYS A 90 -20.99 1.43 -18.15
N ASN A 91 -20.61 0.74 -19.24
CA ASN A 91 -20.00 1.35 -20.42
C ASN A 91 -18.68 2.11 -20.12
N ILE A 92 -17.95 1.67 -19.09
CA ILE A 92 -16.63 2.19 -18.74
C ILE A 92 -15.58 1.17 -19.21
N LYS A 93 -14.68 1.59 -20.10
CA LYS A 93 -13.64 0.71 -20.65
C LYS A 93 -12.36 0.85 -19.82
N LEU A 94 -11.93 -0.26 -19.23
CA LEU A 94 -10.61 -0.34 -18.58
C LEU A 94 -9.50 -0.39 -19.64
N VAL A 95 -8.56 0.55 -19.56
CA VAL A 95 -7.37 0.64 -20.43
C VAL A 95 -6.15 0.01 -19.74
N GLY A 96 -5.97 0.28 -18.44
CA GLY A 96 -4.87 -0.25 -17.65
C GLY A 96 -5.20 -0.23 -16.16
N ALA A 97 -4.58 -1.14 -15.40
CA ALA A 97 -4.65 -1.17 -13.94
C ALA A 97 -3.51 -2.02 -13.38
N ILE A 98 -3.12 -1.73 -12.15
CA ILE A 98 -2.29 -2.62 -11.32
C ILE A 98 -3.20 -3.60 -10.57
N THR A 99 -2.97 -4.88 -10.80
CA THR A 99 -3.69 -6.00 -10.16
C THR A 99 -2.94 -6.59 -8.96
N SER A 100 -1.63 -6.32 -8.85
CA SER A 100 -0.80 -6.85 -7.77
C SER A 100 -0.80 -5.90 -6.57
N LEU A 101 -1.25 -6.42 -5.43
CA LEU A 101 -1.14 -5.77 -4.13
C LEU A 101 0.32 -5.62 -3.64
N LYS A 102 1.26 -6.39 -4.20
CA LYS A 102 2.70 -6.30 -3.91
C LYS A 102 3.44 -5.34 -4.85
N ALA A 103 2.76 -4.68 -5.80
CA ALA A 103 3.43 -3.74 -6.69
C ALA A 103 4.05 -2.58 -5.89
N ASP A 104 5.35 -2.34 -6.12
CA ASP A 104 6.16 -1.36 -5.39
C ASP A 104 6.23 -1.59 -3.87
N SER A 105 6.09 -2.85 -3.42
CA SER A 105 6.12 -3.20 -2.00
C SER A 105 7.43 -2.85 -1.28
N TYR A 106 8.51 -2.64 -2.03
CA TYR A 106 9.78 -2.19 -1.47
C TYR A 106 9.68 -0.79 -0.82
N LEU A 107 8.64 0.00 -1.13
CA LEU A 107 8.38 1.30 -0.49
C LEU A 107 7.43 1.21 0.71
N PHE A 108 6.88 0.02 1.02
CA PHE A 108 5.84 -0.10 2.06
C PHE A 108 6.30 0.34 3.44
N GLN A 109 7.55 0.06 3.80
CA GLN A 109 8.12 0.52 5.06
C GLN A 109 8.17 2.06 5.13
N ALA A 110 8.57 2.73 4.03
CA ALA A 110 8.66 4.18 3.99
C ALA A 110 7.29 4.86 4.07
N VAL A 111 6.24 4.27 3.46
CA VAL A 111 4.88 4.83 3.53
C VAL A 111 4.23 4.57 4.88
N ASP A 112 4.45 3.39 5.48
CA ASP A 112 3.97 3.08 6.82
C ASP A 112 4.62 4.02 7.84
N TYR A 113 5.92 4.25 7.73
CA TYR A 113 6.64 5.17 8.60
C TYR A 113 6.12 6.61 8.47
N LEU A 114 5.89 7.09 7.24
CA LEU A 114 5.31 8.41 6.98
C LEU A 114 3.92 8.54 7.62
N ALA A 115 3.04 7.56 7.42
CA ALA A 115 1.68 7.59 7.95
C ALA A 115 1.66 7.58 9.49
N SER A 116 2.44 6.71 10.13
CA SER A 116 2.48 6.58 11.59
C SER A 116 3.10 7.79 12.29
N HIS A 117 3.94 8.56 11.60
CA HIS A 117 4.62 9.73 12.17
C HIS A 117 4.25 11.03 11.44
N PHE A 118 3.09 11.06 10.78
CA PHE A 118 2.74 12.16 9.88
C PHE A 118 2.77 13.52 10.58
N GLY A 119 2.34 13.61 11.85
CA GLY A 119 2.41 14.87 12.61
C GLY A 119 3.83 15.44 12.76
N ASN A 120 4.86 14.59 12.86
CA ASN A 120 6.26 15.02 12.92
C ASN A 120 6.89 15.24 11.53
N LEU A 121 6.31 14.65 10.49
CA LEU A 121 6.84 14.64 9.13
C LEU A 121 6.13 15.61 8.18
N GLN A 122 4.93 16.09 8.50
CA GLN A 122 4.05 16.84 7.59
C GLN A 122 4.74 18.08 7.01
N ILE A 123 5.33 18.93 7.86
CA ILE A 123 6.01 20.16 7.43
C ILE A 123 7.17 19.82 6.49
N PHE A 124 7.96 18.80 6.83
CA PHE A 124 9.07 18.34 6.00
C PHE A 124 8.59 17.75 4.67
N TYR A 125 7.54 16.92 4.69
CA TYR A 125 6.96 16.32 3.50
C TYR A 125 6.43 17.38 2.53
N GLU A 126 5.74 18.41 3.02
CA GLU A 126 5.27 19.51 2.16
C GLU A 126 6.43 20.33 1.57
N LEU A 127 7.50 20.56 2.34
CA LEU A 127 8.73 21.17 1.83
C LEU A 127 9.40 20.30 0.75
N LEU A 128 9.52 18.99 1.00
CA LEU A 128 10.07 18.04 0.04
C LEU A 128 9.24 18.03 -1.25
N LYS A 129 7.91 18.03 -1.13
CA LYS A 129 6.97 18.08 -2.26
C LYS A 129 7.09 19.36 -3.07
N ALA A 130 7.17 20.51 -2.42
CA ALA A 130 7.38 21.80 -3.09
C ALA A 130 8.73 21.85 -3.83
N ASN A 131 9.79 21.32 -3.22
CA ASN A 131 11.13 21.32 -3.80
C ASN A 131 11.29 20.28 -4.92
N GLN A 132 10.67 19.10 -4.80
CA GLN A 132 10.65 18.07 -5.86
C GLN A 132 9.98 18.59 -7.14
N ARG A 133 8.88 19.35 -7.03
CA ARG A 133 8.22 19.99 -8.20
C ARG A 133 9.14 20.95 -8.93
N ASN A 134 9.98 21.65 -8.19
CA ASN A 134 10.94 22.61 -8.72
C ASN A 134 12.29 21.98 -9.08
N LYS A 135 12.49 20.68 -8.79
CA LYS A 135 13.77 19.98 -8.90
C LYS A 135 14.90 20.72 -8.19
N LYS A 136 14.63 21.15 -6.94
CA LYS A 136 15.58 21.92 -6.14
C LYS A 136 15.98 21.19 -4.89
N ASN A 137 17.27 21.21 -4.62
CA ASN A 137 17.82 20.82 -3.33
C ASN A 137 17.51 21.90 -2.30
N PHE A 138 17.41 21.53 -1.03
CA PHE A 138 17.01 22.47 0.01
C PHE A 138 17.63 22.15 1.36
N THR A 139 17.74 23.19 2.18
CA THR A 139 18.05 23.08 3.60
C THR A 139 16.82 23.51 4.39
N THR A 140 16.51 22.79 5.46
CA THR A 140 15.39 23.10 6.34
C THR A 140 15.79 23.01 7.81
N ARG A 141 15.05 23.73 8.65
CA ARG A 141 15.18 23.67 10.11
C ARG A 141 13.92 23.10 10.74
N THR A 142 14.10 22.35 11.82
CA THR A 142 13.01 21.68 12.55
C THR A 142 13.38 21.45 14.01
N THR A 143 12.45 20.93 14.81
CA THR A 143 12.73 20.55 16.20
C THR A 143 13.64 19.33 16.26
N GLU A 144 14.39 19.16 17.35
CA GLU A 144 15.24 17.97 17.54
C GLU A 144 14.42 16.66 17.50
N THR A 145 13.22 16.68 18.07
CA THR A 145 12.27 15.56 18.01
C THR A 145 11.89 15.23 16.56
N SER A 146 11.40 16.21 15.80
CA SER A 146 11.01 16.00 14.40
C SER A 146 12.20 15.61 13.52
N LEU A 147 13.42 16.11 13.82
CA LEU A 147 14.62 15.80 13.05
C LEU A 147 14.92 14.29 13.07
N GLN A 148 14.77 13.62 14.21
CA GLN A 148 15.00 12.17 14.31
C GLN A 148 14.05 11.37 13.40
N TYR A 149 12.77 11.75 13.36
CA TYR A 149 11.80 11.14 12.45
C TYR A 149 12.14 11.42 10.98
N ILE A 150 12.52 12.65 10.67
CA ILE A 150 12.89 13.05 9.30
C ILE A 150 14.14 12.29 8.84
N GLN A 151 15.17 12.16 9.66
CA GLN A 151 16.39 11.41 9.34
C GLN A 151 16.06 9.95 9.03
N THR A 152 15.31 9.30 9.92
CA THR A 152 14.90 7.90 9.74
C THR A 152 14.13 7.70 8.43
N TRP A 153 13.20 8.61 8.12
CA TRP A 153 12.46 8.54 6.87
C TRP A 153 13.36 8.80 5.65
N CYS A 154 14.25 9.80 5.72
CA CYS A 154 15.21 10.10 4.66
C CYS A 154 16.16 8.93 4.38
N ASP A 155 16.58 8.17 5.39
CA ASP A 155 17.35 6.93 5.20
C ASP A 155 16.59 5.91 4.37
N MET A 156 15.31 5.69 4.66
CA MET A 156 14.45 4.81 3.86
C MET A 156 14.28 5.34 2.42
N LEU A 157 14.05 6.64 2.25
CA LEU A 157 13.91 7.25 0.93
C LEU A 157 15.20 7.12 0.11
N LYS A 158 16.35 7.35 0.73
CA LYS A 158 17.68 7.22 0.11
C LYS A 158 17.98 5.77 -0.28
N GLN A 159 17.69 4.81 0.60
CA GLN A 159 17.86 3.38 0.32
C GLN A 159 17.09 2.93 -0.93
N HIS A 160 15.99 3.61 -1.25
CA HIS A 160 15.10 3.29 -2.36
C HIS A 160 15.24 4.25 -3.56
N GLY A 161 16.24 5.14 -3.55
CA GLY A 161 16.48 6.10 -4.63
C GLY A 161 15.38 7.16 -4.80
N ILE A 162 14.56 7.38 -3.77
CA ILE A 162 13.52 8.43 -3.78
C ILE A 162 14.16 9.82 -3.59
N ILE A 163 15.25 9.89 -2.84
CA ILE A 163 16.13 11.07 -2.74
C ILE A 163 17.57 10.62 -2.99
N ASP A 164 18.43 11.52 -3.45
CA ASP A 164 19.82 11.17 -3.79
C ASP A 164 20.70 11.15 -2.53
N ARG A 165 20.55 12.15 -1.65
CA ARG A 165 21.22 12.21 -0.35
C ARG A 165 20.52 13.16 0.61
N PHE A 166 20.88 13.05 1.88
CA PHE A 166 20.60 14.06 2.89
C PHE A 166 21.80 14.18 3.84
N GLU A 167 21.92 15.31 4.51
CA GLU A 167 23.01 15.59 5.46
C GLU A 167 22.49 16.43 6.63
N THR A 168 22.74 15.99 7.85
CA THR A 168 22.44 16.76 9.05
C THR A 168 23.54 17.79 9.29
N LYS A 169 23.20 19.07 9.21
CA LYS A 169 24.16 20.19 9.37
C LYS A 169 24.31 20.62 10.83
N SER A 170 23.26 20.46 11.64
CA SER A 170 23.27 20.72 13.08
C SER A 170 22.15 19.96 13.78
N LYS A 171 21.97 20.14 15.10
CA LYS A 171 20.90 19.50 15.89
C LYS A 171 19.46 19.86 15.45
N SER A 172 19.30 20.84 14.58
CA SER A 172 18.00 21.31 14.10
C SER A 172 17.97 21.61 12.62
N GLU A 173 19.00 21.25 11.85
CA GLU A 173 19.14 21.62 10.44
C GLU A 173 19.55 20.44 9.56
N LEU A 174 18.88 20.31 8.42
CA LEU A 174 19.01 19.20 7.48
C LEU A 174 19.07 19.73 6.04
N PHE A 175 20.04 19.25 5.26
CA PHE A 175 20.09 19.40 3.81
C PHE A 175 19.54 18.15 3.11
N VAL A 176 18.83 18.33 2.01
CA VAL A 176 18.26 17.26 1.18
C VAL A 176 18.53 17.53 -0.30
N ASP A 177 18.99 16.48 -0.98
CA ASP A 177 19.21 16.43 -2.43
C ASP A 177 18.10 15.59 -3.07
N VAL A 178 17.29 16.22 -3.91
CA VAL A 178 16.09 15.60 -4.48
C VAL A 178 16.45 14.79 -5.72
N ALA A 179 15.92 13.56 -5.82
CA ALA A 179 16.19 12.74 -7.00
C ALA A 179 15.37 13.24 -8.20
N GLU A 180 16.03 13.45 -9.34
CA GLU A 180 15.37 13.91 -10.58
C GLU A 180 14.79 12.78 -11.44
N ILE A 181 14.29 11.71 -10.82
CA ILE A 181 13.66 10.59 -11.52
C ILE A 181 12.14 10.60 -11.37
N HIS A 182 11.43 10.15 -12.41
CA HIS A 182 9.96 10.19 -12.45
C HIS A 182 9.31 9.48 -11.26
N LYS A 183 9.86 8.33 -10.86
CA LYS A 183 9.33 7.53 -9.75
C LYS A 183 9.38 8.27 -8.40
N SER A 184 10.46 9.00 -8.14
CA SER A 184 10.61 9.85 -6.95
C SER A 184 9.60 10.98 -6.96
N ALA A 185 9.44 11.64 -8.12
CA ALA A 185 8.43 12.68 -8.28
C ALA A 185 7.02 12.15 -8.05
N MET A 186 6.65 10.97 -8.56
CA MET A 186 5.34 10.36 -8.31
C MET A 186 5.13 10.07 -6.81
N PHE A 187 6.10 9.40 -6.18
CA PHE A 187 6.03 9.07 -4.76
C PHE A 187 5.80 10.30 -3.89
N ILE A 188 6.66 11.32 -4.06
CA ILE A 188 6.64 12.56 -3.28
C ILE A 188 5.36 13.39 -3.58
N ASN A 189 4.85 13.37 -4.81
CA ASN A 189 3.64 14.13 -5.15
C ASN A 189 2.34 13.52 -4.64
N GLY A 190 2.36 12.31 -4.08
CA GLY A 190 1.21 11.75 -3.38
C GLY A 190 0.96 10.26 -3.57
N TYR A 191 1.68 9.62 -4.49
CA TYR A 191 1.51 8.19 -4.77
C TYR A 191 1.76 7.29 -3.54
N TRP A 192 2.49 7.79 -2.54
CA TRP A 192 2.68 7.11 -1.26
C TRP A 192 1.36 6.73 -0.56
N LEU A 193 0.28 7.51 -0.75
CA LEU A 193 -1.00 7.26 -0.10
C LEU A 193 -1.75 6.09 -0.76
N GLU A 194 -1.61 5.94 -2.08
CA GLU A 194 -2.10 4.78 -2.82
C GLU A 194 -1.30 3.50 -2.50
N LEU A 195 0.02 3.64 -2.29
CA LEU A 195 0.88 2.56 -1.79
C LEU A 195 0.45 2.13 -0.38
N LEU A 196 0.20 3.09 0.52
CA LEU A 196 -0.30 2.83 1.87
C LEU A 196 -1.62 2.06 1.81
N LEU A 197 -2.60 2.54 1.03
CA LEU A 197 -3.89 1.90 0.89
C LEU A 197 -3.77 0.45 0.39
N ARG A 198 -2.93 0.20 -0.63
CA ARG A 198 -2.67 -1.17 -1.10
C ARG A 198 -2.03 -2.05 -0.04
N SER A 199 -1.03 -1.53 0.68
CA SER A 199 -0.38 -2.24 1.78
C SER A 199 -1.41 -2.64 2.85
N LYS A 200 -2.23 -1.68 3.30
CA LYS A 200 -3.25 -1.91 4.34
C LYS A 200 -4.36 -2.83 3.88
N LEU A 201 -4.84 -2.70 2.64
CA LEU A 201 -5.82 -3.64 2.08
C LEU A 201 -5.24 -5.04 1.93
N SER A 202 -3.98 -5.19 1.51
CA SER A 202 -3.33 -6.50 1.46
C SER A 202 -3.27 -7.14 2.84
N LEU A 203 -2.95 -6.36 3.87
CA LEU A 203 -2.90 -6.87 5.24
C LEU A 203 -4.29 -7.23 5.75
N PHE A 204 -5.29 -6.37 5.54
CA PHE A 204 -6.69 -6.60 5.86
C PHE A 204 -7.22 -7.90 5.23
N LEU A 205 -7.05 -8.06 3.90
CA LEU A 205 -7.52 -9.24 3.17
C LEU A 205 -6.85 -10.53 3.69
N LYS A 206 -5.55 -10.48 4.03
CA LYS A 206 -4.83 -11.60 4.63
C LYS A 206 -5.36 -11.94 6.03
N GLN A 207 -5.53 -10.94 6.90
CA GLN A 207 -5.97 -11.12 8.28
C GLN A 207 -7.44 -11.51 8.42
N ARG A 208 -8.26 -11.22 7.41
CA ARG A 208 -9.71 -11.44 7.42
C ARG A 208 -10.17 -12.46 6.37
N LEU A 209 -9.25 -13.21 5.76
CA LEU A 209 -9.53 -14.14 4.66
C LEU A 209 -10.63 -15.17 4.99
N ASN A 210 -10.71 -15.59 6.25
CA ASN A 210 -11.73 -16.51 6.76
C ASN A 210 -13.15 -15.89 6.76
N LYS A 211 -13.28 -14.57 6.92
CA LYS A 211 -14.55 -13.83 6.89
C LYS A 211 -14.93 -13.35 5.48
N ILE A 212 -13.99 -13.38 4.54
CA ILE A 212 -14.19 -12.88 3.18
C ILE A 212 -14.66 -14.03 2.31
N GLN A 213 -15.84 -13.96 1.70
CA GLN A 213 -16.33 -14.96 0.75
C GLN A 213 -15.67 -14.79 -0.62
N SER A 214 -15.54 -13.55 -1.09
CA SER A 214 -14.90 -13.25 -2.36
C SER A 214 -14.32 -11.84 -2.37
N PHE A 215 -13.30 -11.62 -3.19
CA PHE A 215 -12.77 -10.29 -3.44
C PHE A 215 -12.21 -10.16 -4.85
N ASP A 216 -12.07 -8.92 -5.33
CA ASP A 216 -11.26 -8.54 -6.49
C ASP A 216 -10.71 -7.14 -6.24
N ILE A 217 -9.56 -6.78 -6.82
CA ILE A 217 -8.93 -5.49 -6.56
C ILE A 217 -8.20 -4.99 -7.80
N LEU A 218 -8.42 -3.72 -8.12
CA LEU A 218 -7.69 -2.98 -9.15
C LEU A 218 -7.22 -1.67 -8.55
N SER A 219 -6.02 -1.24 -8.91
CA SER A 219 -5.44 0.04 -8.48
C SER A 219 -4.87 0.79 -9.68
N GLN A 220 -4.77 2.12 -9.59
CA GLN A 220 -4.36 3.02 -10.67
C GLN A 220 -5.09 2.68 -11.98
N LEU A 221 -6.43 2.68 -11.93
CA LEU A 221 -7.25 2.32 -13.07
C LEU A 221 -7.25 3.49 -14.05
N ALA A 222 -6.68 3.29 -15.24
CA ALA A 222 -6.90 4.16 -16.39
C ALA A 222 -8.15 3.69 -17.12
N VAL A 223 -9.17 4.54 -17.23
CA VAL A 223 -10.46 4.19 -17.84
C VAL A 223 -10.91 5.20 -18.88
N ILE A 224 -11.69 4.73 -19.85
CA ILE A 224 -12.42 5.56 -20.80
C ILE A 224 -13.89 5.54 -20.39
N LYS A 225 -14.45 6.72 -20.13
CA LYS A 225 -15.85 6.93 -19.76
C LYS A 225 -16.78 6.73 -20.97
N PRO A 226 -18.11 6.66 -20.76
CA PRO A 226 -19.08 6.56 -21.85
C PRO A 226 -19.01 7.72 -22.87
N ASP A 227 -18.57 8.90 -22.43
CA ASP A 227 -18.37 10.09 -23.30
C ASP A 227 -17.04 10.04 -24.09
N GLY A 228 -16.27 8.96 -24.02
CA GLY A 228 -14.99 8.79 -24.67
C GLY A 228 -13.80 9.47 -23.99
N LYS A 229 -14.02 10.23 -22.90
CA LYS A 229 -12.92 10.90 -22.19
C LYS A 229 -12.18 9.93 -21.27
N HIS A 230 -10.86 10.12 -21.19
CA HIS A 230 -10.01 9.40 -20.26
C HIS A 230 -10.15 9.96 -18.84
N THR A 231 -10.10 9.09 -17.83
CA THR A 231 -9.94 9.46 -16.42
C THR A 231 -9.21 8.36 -15.66
N GLU A 232 -8.81 8.67 -14.43
CA GLU A 232 -8.13 7.76 -13.52
C GLU A 232 -8.97 7.56 -12.25
N LEU A 233 -8.92 6.35 -11.69
CA LEU A 233 -9.46 5.99 -10.39
C LEU A 233 -8.36 5.30 -9.58
N ASP A 234 -8.13 5.76 -8.35
CA ASP A 234 -6.96 5.34 -7.58
C ASP A 234 -7.04 3.87 -7.13
N LEU A 235 -8.16 3.43 -6.54
CA LEU A 235 -8.35 2.02 -6.16
C LEU A 235 -9.81 1.60 -6.12
N MET A 236 -10.10 0.41 -6.64
CA MET A 236 -11.39 -0.25 -6.52
C MET A 236 -11.22 -1.63 -5.88
N LEU A 237 -12.10 -1.95 -4.94
CA LEU A 237 -12.19 -3.24 -4.26
C LEU A 237 -13.59 -3.81 -4.47
N MET A 238 -13.69 -5.05 -4.92
CA MET A 238 -14.87 -5.86 -4.69
C MET A 238 -14.63 -6.69 -3.44
N LEU A 239 -15.59 -6.71 -2.51
CA LEU A 239 -15.61 -7.56 -1.34
C LEU A 239 -17.02 -8.14 -1.19
N ASN A 240 -17.14 -9.46 -1.17
CA ASN A 240 -18.41 -10.19 -1.03
C ASN A 240 -19.51 -9.71 -2.01
N GLY A 241 -19.12 -9.38 -3.24
CA GLY A 241 -20.03 -8.87 -4.28
C GLY A 241 -20.29 -7.38 -4.24
N GLN A 242 -19.94 -6.69 -3.16
CA GLN A 242 -20.05 -5.23 -3.04
C GLN A 242 -18.79 -4.54 -3.55
N ILE A 243 -18.95 -3.41 -4.25
CA ILE A 243 -17.85 -2.65 -4.81
C ILE A 243 -17.65 -1.36 -4.02
N TYR A 244 -16.39 -1.10 -3.71
CA TYR A 244 -15.91 0.07 -3.01
C TYR A 244 -14.90 0.80 -3.90
N TRP A 245 -14.98 2.12 -3.92
CA TRP A 245 -14.00 2.98 -4.58
C TRP A 245 -13.32 3.86 -3.55
N PHE A 246 -12.00 3.95 -3.67
CA PHE A 246 -11.15 4.79 -2.85
C PHE A 246 -10.37 5.75 -3.75
N GLU A 247 -10.40 7.02 -3.39
CA GLU A 247 -9.62 8.09 -4.00
C GLU A 247 -8.62 8.62 -2.97
N CYS A 248 -7.34 8.66 -3.29
CA CYS A 248 -6.27 9.12 -2.43
C CYS A 248 -5.94 10.59 -2.74
N LYS A 249 -5.90 11.45 -1.71
CA LYS A 249 -5.45 12.84 -1.87
C LYS A 249 -4.52 13.27 -0.75
N SER A 250 -3.29 13.59 -1.12
CA SER A 250 -2.24 14.04 -0.21
C SER A 250 -2.05 15.57 -0.17
N GLY A 251 -3.00 16.34 -0.70
CA GLY A 251 -2.91 17.80 -0.81
C GLY A 251 -4.29 18.45 -0.84
N ALA A 252 -4.35 19.73 -1.21
CA ALA A 252 -5.59 20.50 -1.22
C ALA A 252 -6.68 19.84 -2.10
N ILE A 253 -7.87 19.68 -1.53
CA ILE A 253 -8.99 18.94 -2.14
C ILE A 253 -10.01 19.83 -2.86
N GLY A 254 -9.94 21.16 -2.66
CA GLY A 254 -10.97 22.12 -3.06
C GLY A 254 -11.40 22.03 -4.52
N GLU A 255 -10.46 21.81 -5.43
CA GLU A 255 -10.69 21.74 -6.88
C GLU A 255 -11.22 20.37 -7.33
N TYR A 256 -11.16 19.36 -6.47
CA TYR A 256 -11.46 17.98 -6.82
C TYR A 256 -12.87 17.53 -6.42
N TYR A 257 -13.60 18.31 -5.62
CA TYR A 257 -14.95 17.94 -5.16
C TYR A 257 -15.88 17.58 -6.32
N GLN A 258 -15.91 18.40 -7.37
CA GLN A 258 -16.75 18.15 -8.54
C GLN A 258 -16.29 16.92 -9.33
N LYS A 259 -14.97 16.69 -9.45
CA LYS A 259 -14.43 15.48 -10.08
C LYS A 259 -14.90 14.24 -9.33
N PHE A 260 -14.83 14.26 -8.00
CA PHE A 260 -15.24 13.14 -7.15
C PHE A 260 -16.73 12.87 -7.23
N ASN A 261 -17.55 13.93 -7.15
CA ASN A 261 -18.99 13.85 -7.33
C ASN A 261 -19.35 13.20 -8.69
N ASN A 262 -18.75 13.70 -9.77
CA ASN A 262 -18.97 13.17 -11.12
C ASN A 262 -18.56 11.70 -11.26
N HIS A 263 -17.42 11.31 -10.68
CA HIS A 263 -16.98 9.91 -10.66
C HIS A 263 -17.93 9.03 -9.85
N ARG A 264 -18.36 9.49 -8.67
CA ARG A 264 -19.32 8.78 -7.83
C ARG A 264 -20.63 8.51 -8.58
N HIS A 265 -21.17 9.51 -9.28
CA HIS A 265 -22.37 9.36 -10.10
C HIS A 265 -22.16 8.45 -11.31
N LEU A 266 -21.02 8.58 -12.01
CA LEU A 266 -20.65 7.68 -13.11
C LEU A 266 -20.61 6.21 -12.64
N LEU A 267 -20.07 5.98 -11.44
CA LEU A 267 -19.99 4.65 -10.82
C LEU A 267 -21.32 4.21 -10.19
N GLY A 268 -22.28 5.12 -9.99
CA GLY A 268 -23.53 4.85 -9.30
C GLY A 268 -23.32 4.44 -7.83
N MET A 269 -22.36 5.08 -7.17
CA MET A 269 -21.99 4.81 -5.77
C MET A 269 -22.62 5.81 -4.82
N ASN A 270 -22.77 5.41 -3.55
CA ASN A 270 -23.18 6.26 -2.44
C ASN A 270 -21.99 6.42 -1.45
N GLU A 271 -22.22 7.12 -0.35
CA GLU A 271 -21.22 7.39 0.68
C GLU A 271 -20.72 6.14 1.41
N GLN A 272 -21.49 5.05 1.44
CA GLN A 272 -21.12 3.77 2.05
C GLN A 272 -20.09 3.01 1.19
N ASN A 273 -19.98 3.35 -0.09
CA ASN A 273 -19.19 2.63 -1.08
C ASN A 273 -18.14 3.51 -1.78
N SER A 274 -18.01 4.78 -1.39
CA SER A 274 -17.06 5.73 -1.98
C SER A 274 -16.33 6.51 -0.90
N PHE A 275 -14.99 6.43 -0.90
CA PHE A 275 -14.13 6.96 0.15
C PHE A 275 -13.03 7.85 -0.40
N VAL A 276 -12.77 8.97 0.27
CA VAL A 276 -11.57 9.77 0.08
C VAL A 276 -10.60 9.47 1.22
N LEU A 277 -9.41 8.96 0.87
CA LEU A 277 -8.31 8.76 1.79
C LEU A 277 -7.44 10.03 1.84
N LEU A 278 -7.26 10.55 3.06
CA LEU A 278 -6.42 11.70 3.37
C LEU A 278 -5.29 11.32 4.35
N PRO A 279 -4.17 12.05 4.40
CA PRO A 279 -3.14 11.82 5.42
C PRO A 279 -3.67 11.99 6.84
N THR A 280 -4.50 13.01 7.07
CA THR A 280 -5.15 13.33 8.35
C THR A 280 -6.58 13.80 8.09
N LEU A 281 -7.44 13.71 9.12
CA LEU A 281 -8.81 14.23 9.07
C LEU A 281 -8.92 15.46 9.95
N GLU A 282 -9.34 16.57 9.35
CA GLU A 282 -9.81 17.76 10.05
C GLU A 282 -11.34 17.79 9.95
N SER A 283 -12.04 17.95 11.08
CA SER A 283 -13.52 17.82 11.14
C SER A 283 -14.24 18.72 10.13
N SER A 284 -13.73 19.94 9.93
CA SER A 284 -14.28 20.89 8.94
C SER A 284 -14.08 20.41 7.50
N GLN A 285 -12.95 19.76 7.18
CA GLN A 285 -12.70 19.22 5.86
C GLN A 285 -13.61 18.03 5.55
N VAL A 286 -13.84 17.15 6.52
CA VAL A 286 -14.69 15.95 6.36
C VAL A 286 -16.10 16.34 5.95
N LEU A 287 -16.70 17.30 6.66
CA LEU A 287 -18.04 17.78 6.34
C LEU A 287 -18.12 18.37 4.94
N HIS A 288 -17.17 19.23 4.57
CA HIS A 288 -17.15 19.85 3.24
C HIS A 288 -16.91 18.84 2.11
N ILE A 289 -16.09 17.81 2.33
CA ILE A 289 -15.91 16.74 1.34
C ILE A 289 -17.23 16.01 1.17
N PHE A 290 -17.85 15.56 2.27
CA PHE A 290 -19.12 14.85 2.20
C PHE A 290 -20.21 15.66 1.49
N GLU A 291 -20.43 16.92 1.89
CA GLU A 291 -21.46 17.79 1.32
C GLU A 291 -21.26 18.03 -0.19
N ARG A 292 -20.01 18.12 -0.66
CA ARG A 292 -19.72 18.52 -2.05
C ARG A 292 -19.45 17.33 -2.97
N SER A 293 -18.88 16.24 -2.48
CA SER A 293 -18.57 15.04 -3.27
C SER A 293 -19.55 13.89 -3.05
N GLY A 294 -20.23 13.84 -1.91
CA GLY A 294 -21.04 12.70 -1.49
C GLY A 294 -20.22 11.45 -1.11
N MET A 295 -18.93 11.63 -0.83
CA MET A 295 -18.01 10.55 -0.41
C MET A 295 -17.72 10.62 1.08
N SER A 296 -17.53 9.47 1.70
CA SER A 296 -17.04 9.35 3.07
C SER A 296 -15.53 9.64 3.12
N CYS A 297 -15.03 10.12 4.26
CA CYS A 297 -13.60 10.36 4.44
C CYS A 297 -12.99 9.29 5.34
N ILE A 298 -11.78 8.85 4.97
CA ILE A 298 -10.93 8.00 5.81
C ILE A 298 -9.52 8.59 5.88
N SER A 299 -8.79 8.23 6.93
CA SER A 299 -7.45 8.76 7.19
C SER A 299 -6.37 7.69 7.09
N ALA A 300 -5.15 8.11 6.76
CA ALA A 300 -3.96 7.26 6.81
C ALA A 300 -3.65 6.78 8.24
N ILE A 301 -4.03 7.57 9.26
CA ILE A 301 -3.93 7.22 10.67
C ILE A 301 -5.02 6.17 10.98
N ASN A 302 -4.63 5.04 11.57
CA ASN A 302 -5.53 3.94 11.92
C ASN A 302 -6.37 3.45 10.72
N LEU A 303 -5.75 3.37 9.54
CA LEU A 303 -6.43 3.01 8.30
C LEU A 303 -6.99 1.59 8.33
N ILE A 304 -6.32 0.63 8.99
CA ILE A 304 -6.81 -0.76 9.05
C ILE A 304 -8.11 -0.83 9.84
N GLU A 305 -8.17 -0.19 11.00
CA GLU A 305 -9.32 -0.16 11.89
C GLU A 305 -10.53 0.49 11.20
N GLN A 306 -10.29 1.57 10.47
CA GLN A 306 -11.32 2.20 9.62
C GLN A 306 -11.80 1.24 8.52
N LEU A 307 -10.89 0.58 7.79
CA LEU A 307 -11.26 -0.39 6.75
C LEU A 307 -12.08 -1.54 7.34
N GLU A 308 -11.73 -2.05 8.52
CA GLU A 308 -12.52 -3.08 9.20
C GLU A 308 -13.92 -2.60 9.54
N THR A 309 -14.04 -1.37 10.04
CA THR A 309 -15.33 -0.76 10.36
C THR A 309 -16.18 -0.64 9.11
N PHE A 310 -15.67 -0.11 8.00
CA PHE A 310 -16.48 0.13 6.80
C PHE A 310 -16.77 -1.12 5.97
N LEU A 311 -15.82 -2.07 5.91
CA LEU A 311 -15.92 -3.21 4.99
C LEU A 311 -16.56 -4.46 5.60
N LEU A 312 -16.61 -4.59 6.93
CA LEU A 312 -17.13 -5.79 7.61
C LEU A 312 -18.42 -5.57 8.42
N THR A 313 -18.80 -4.32 8.73
CA THR A 313 -20.05 -4.07 9.50
C THR A 313 -21.33 -4.15 8.65
N GLN A 314 -21.18 -4.20 7.33
CA GLN A 314 -22.30 -4.25 6.36
C GLN A 314 -23.07 -5.59 6.39
N ASP A 315 -22.57 -6.64 7.06
CA ASP A 315 -23.23 -7.97 7.15
C ASP A 315 -24.42 -8.01 8.14
N SER A 316 -24.73 -6.91 8.84
CA SER A 316 -25.78 -6.89 9.89
C SER A 316 -27.19 -6.47 9.43
N TYR A 317 -27.38 -6.10 8.16
CA TYR A 317 -28.69 -5.67 7.64
C TYR A 317 -29.25 -6.52 6.48
N ALA A 318 -28.49 -7.49 5.95
CA ALA A 318 -28.91 -8.28 4.79
C ALA A 318 -29.67 -9.59 5.14
N SER A 319 -30.07 -9.79 6.39
CA SER A 319 -30.80 -10.99 6.86
C SER A 319 -32.24 -10.71 7.33
N TYR A 320 -32.83 -9.60 6.88
CA TYR A 320 -34.25 -9.30 7.09
C TYR A 320 -34.90 -8.78 5.80
N GLU A 321 -34.92 -9.61 4.74
CA GLU A 321 -35.96 -9.55 3.70
C GLU A 321 -36.39 -10.96 3.29
#